data_AF-A0A1F9Z6K8-F1
#
_entry.id   AF-A0A1F9Z6K8-F1
#
_cell.length_a   1.000
_cell.length_b   1.000
_cell.length_c   1.000
_cell.angle_alpha   90.00
_cell.angle_beta   90.00
_cell.angle_gamma   90.00
#
_symmetry.space_group_name_H-M   'P 1'
#
loop_
_entity.id
_entity.type
_entity.pdbx_description
1 polymer ?
#
loop_
_entity_poly.entity_id
_entity_poly.type
_entity_poly.pdbx_seq_one_letter_code
_entity_poly.pdbx_strand_id
1 'polypeptide(L)'
;MREYQDWVKKNEGPLGKHAPRGWIYRGTWGSVFGFGEHDIAQMWEIKNYGDLDAARDHTDATFERLGEEGSEFFLPGSGQSILLREVGDLRITEPKKPKK
;
A
#
# COMPACT_ATOMS: atom_id res chain seq x y z
N MET A 1 7.64 3.92 17.14
CA MET A 1 6.20 3.60 16.99
C MET A 1 5.24 4.73 17.35
N ARG A 2 5.33 5.37 18.53
CA ARG A 2 4.45 6.52 18.84
C ARG A 2 4.63 7.70 17.88
N GLU A 3 5.89 8.04 17.59
CA GLU A 3 6.25 9.07 16.62
C GLU A 3 5.71 8.76 15.22
N TYR A 4 5.79 7.50 14.79
CA TYR A 4 5.19 7.07 13.52
C TYR A 4 3.66 7.24 13.51
N GLN A 5 2.96 6.88 14.60
CA GLN A 5 1.52 7.09 14.70
C GLN A 5 1.14 8.57 14.63
N ASP A 6 1.92 9.44 15.26
CA ASP A 6 1.69 10.88 15.24
C ASP A 6 2.00 11.46 13.84
N TRP A 7 3.05 10.96 13.17
CA TRP A 7 3.36 11.28 11.78
C TRP A 7 2.22 10.86 10.84
N VAL A 8 1.70 9.64 10.96
CA VAL A 8 0.57 9.15 10.16
C VAL A 8 -0.63 10.08 10.34
N LYS A 9 -1.09 10.32 11.58
CA LYS A 9 -2.26 11.18 11.85
C LYS A 9 -2.14 12.58 11.25
N LYS A 10 -0.92 13.13 11.21
CA LYS A 10 -0.65 14.45 10.62
C LYS A 10 -0.70 14.42 9.08
N ASN A 11 -0.32 13.30 8.46
CA ASN A 11 0.01 13.23 7.05
C ASN A 11 -0.94 12.36 6.18
N GLU A 12 -1.90 11.63 6.75
CA GLU A 12 -2.86 10.82 5.98
C GLU A 12 -3.66 11.65 4.96
N GLY A 13 -4.11 12.85 5.34
CA GLY A 13 -4.80 13.76 4.43
C GLY A 13 -3.92 14.19 3.24
N PRO A 14 -2.72 14.76 3.48
CA PRO A 14 -1.76 15.05 2.44
C PRO A 14 -1.37 13.84 1.56
N LEU A 15 -1.13 12.66 2.16
CA LEU A 15 -0.81 11.44 1.43
C LEU A 15 -1.87 11.10 0.37
N GLY A 16 -3.15 11.18 0.74
CA GLY A 16 -4.24 10.95 -0.21
C GLY A 16 -4.41 12.08 -1.23
N LYS A 17 -4.27 13.35 -0.81
CA LYS A 17 -4.45 14.51 -1.68
C LYS A 17 -3.38 14.61 -2.77
N HIS A 18 -2.15 14.24 -2.44
CA HIS A 18 -0.99 14.32 -3.31
C HIS A 18 -0.65 12.96 -3.94
N ALA A 19 -1.55 11.98 -3.84
CA ALA A 19 -1.35 10.65 -4.41
C ALA A 19 -1.21 10.70 -5.94
N PRO A 20 -0.53 9.70 -6.54
CA PRO A 20 -0.52 9.54 -7.98
C PRO A 20 -1.92 9.46 -8.59
N ARG A 21 -2.05 9.87 -9.85
CA ARG A 21 -3.33 9.79 -10.55
C ARG A 21 -3.86 8.35 -10.56
N GLY A 22 -5.12 8.19 -10.17
CA GLY A 22 -5.79 6.88 -10.13
C GLY A 22 -5.57 6.10 -8.83
N TRP A 23 -4.70 6.60 -7.94
CA TRP A 23 -4.51 6.03 -6.60
C TRP A 23 -5.45 6.71 -5.61
N ILE A 24 -6.10 5.88 -4.79
CA ILE A 24 -6.98 6.32 -3.71
C ILE A 24 -6.38 5.78 -2.42
N TYR A 25 -6.02 6.69 -1.52
CA TYR A 25 -5.56 6.31 -0.20
C TYR A 25 -6.72 5.81 0.66
N ARG A 26 -6.58 4.61 1.22
CA ARG A 26 -7.59 3.97 2.10
C ARG A 26 -7.20 3.98 3.58
N GLY A 27 -6.02 4.53 3.91
CA GLY A 27 -5.55 4.73 5.28
C GLY A 27 -4.38 3.82 5.67
N THR A 28 -3.81 4.11 6.84
CA THR A 28 -2.79 3.26 7.50
C THR A 28 -3.42 2.49 8.66
N TRP A 29 -3.15 1.19 8.69
CA TRP A 29 -3.67 0.26 9.68
C TRP A 29 -2.53 -0.39 10.44
N GLY A 30 -2.74 -0.65 11.74
CA GLY A 30 -1.82 -1.43 12.55
C GLY A 30 -2.39 -2.81 12.84
N SER A 31 -1.52 -3.83 12.88
CA SER A 31 -1.89 -5.12 13.44
C SER A 31 -2.15 -4.98 14.95
N VAL A 32 -3.07 -5.80 15.46
CA VAL A 32 -3.45 -5.82 16.87
C VAL A 32 -3.45 -7.26 17.37
N PHE A 33 -3.21 -7.45 18.67
CA PHE A 33 -3.21 -8.77 19.32
C PHE A 33 -2.25 -9.80 18.69
N GLY A 34 -1.17 -9.34 18.05
CA GLY A 34 -0.21 -10.22 17.37
C GLY A 34 -0.75 -10.83 16.06
N PHE A 35 -1.87 -10.33 15.53
CA PHE A 35 -2.40 -10.77 14.24
C PHE A 35 -1.75 -10.01 13.09
N GLY A 36 -0.85 -10.68 12.36
CA GLY A 36 -0.25 -10.15 11.14
C GLY A 36 1.24 -10.45 11.09
N GLU A 37 1.76 -10.67 9.89
CA GLU A 37 3.21 -10.80 9.66
C GLU A 37 3.95 -9.46 9.85
N HIS A 38 3.24 -8.35 9.63
CA HIS A 38 3.76 -7.00 9.74
C HIS A 38 2.97 -6.15 10.73
N ASP A 39 3.64 -5.16 11.33
CA ASP A 39 3.05 -4.26 12.32
C ASP A 39 2.09 -3.23 11.73
N ILE A 40 2.33 -2.84 10.47
CA ILE A 40 1.64 -1.74 9.79
C ILE A 40 1.32 -2.13 8.35
N ALA A 41 0.15 -1.72 7.86
CA ALA A 41 -0.25 -1.80 6.47
C ALA A 41 -0.79 -0.46 5.98
N GLN A 42 -0.23 0.05 4.89
CA GLN A 42 -0.85 1.16 4.15
C GLN A 42 -1.70 0.61 3.03
N MET A 43 -2.97 1.00 3.00
CA MET A 43 -3.94 0.49 2.04
C MET A 43 -4.17 1.52 0.95
N TRP A 44 -4.04 1.08 -0.30
CA TRP A 44 -4.24 1.88 -1.50
C TRP A 44 -5.17 1.13 -2.43
N GLU A 45 -6.01 1.88 -3.14
CA GLU A 45 -6.84 1.35 -4.21
C GLU A 45 -6.43 2.00 -5.53
N ILE A 46 -6.35 1.19 -6.58
CA ILE A 46 -6.13 1.63 -7.95
C ILE A 46 -7.30 1.20 -8.80
N LYS A 47 -7.66 2.00 -9.80
CA LYS A 47 -8.80 1.67 -10.68
C LYS A 47 -8.41 0.60 -11.69
N ASN A 48 -7.17 0.63 -12.19
CA ASN A 48 -6.66 -0.30 -13.19
C ASN A 48 -5.14 -0.46 -13.06
N TYR A 49 -4.56 -1.48 -13.69
CA TYR A 49 -3.12 -1.73 -13.59
C TYR A 49 -2.25 -0.65 -14.23
N GLY A 50 -2.76 0.12 -15.19
CA GLY A 50 -2.04 1.27 -15.75
C GLY A 50 -1.82 2.40 -14.74
N ASP A 51 -2.62 2.46 -13.67
CA ASP A 51 -2.39 3.42 -12.59
C ASP A 51 -1.11 3.09 -11.80
N LEU A 52 -0.62 1.85 -11.83
CA LEU A 52 0.68 1.49 -11.24
C LEU A 52 1.84 2.20 -11.96
N ASP A 53 1.74 2.40 -13.27
CA ASP A 53 2.72 3.15 -14.04
C ASP A 53 2.63 4.64 -13.71
N ALA A 54 1.43 5.17 -13.46
CA ALA A 54 1.25 6.55 -13.03
C ALA A 54 1.99 6.88 -11.72
N ALA A 55 2.22 5.90 -10.83
CA ALA A 55 3.03 6.10 -9.63
C ALA A 55 4.52 6.27 -9.93
N ARG A 56 5.03 5.69 -11.02
CA ARG A 56 6.45 5.82 -11.43
C ARG A 56 6.76 7.18 -12.02
N ASP A 57 5.78 7.76 -12.71
CA ASP A 57 5.91 9.07 -13.36
C ASP A 57 5.44 10.24 -12.46
N HIS A 58 5.09 9.95 -11.20
CA HIS A 58 4.53 10.93 -10.28
C HIS A 58 5.65 11.74 -9.61
N THR A 59 5.66 13.07 -9.84
CA THR A 59 6.71 13.98 -9.35
C THR A 59 6.17 15.05 -8.40
N ASP A 60 5.19 14.71 -7.55
CA ASP A 60 4.69 15.64 -6.53
C ASP A 60 5.67 15.69 -5.36
N ALA A 61 6.32 16.83 -5.17
CA ALA A 61 7.32 17.04 -4.12
C ALA A 61 6.78 16.82 -2.69
N THR A 62 5.48 17.02 -2.45
CA THR A 62 4.88 16.70 -1.14
C THR A 62 4.79 15.20 -0.95
N PHE A 63 4.37 14.47 -1.98
CA PHE A 63 4.30 13.01 -1.93
C PHE A 63 5.67 12.38 -1.75
N GLU A 64 6.67 12.83 -2.51
CA GLU A 64 8.06 12.36 -2.39
C GLU A 64 8.62 12.59 -0.97
N ARG A 65 8.53 13.83 -0.45
CA ARG A 65 8.96 14.14 0.93
C ARG A 65 8.27 13.25 1.97
N LEU A 66 6.97 13.00 1.82
CA LEU A 66 6.23 12.15 2.74
C LEU A 66 6.68 10.68 2.63
N GLY A 67 7.01 10.20 1.44
CA GLY A 67 7.59 8.89 1.23
C GLY A 67 8.96 8.76 1.91
N GLU A 68 9.82 9.77 1.77
CA GLU A 68 11.13 9.84 2.41
C GLU A 68 11.00 9.85 3.95
N GLU A 69 10.25 10.79 4.51
CA GLU A 69 10.00 10.88 5.95
C GLU A 69 9.39 9.59 6.52
N GLY A 70 8.43 9.00 5.79
CA GLY A 70 7.80 7.74 6.19
C GLY A 70 8.79 6.57 6.19
N SER A 71 9.75 6.56 5.26
CA SER A 71 10.73 5.49 5.13
C SER A 71 11.74 5.45 6.29
N GLU A 72 12.01 6.58 6.94
CA GLU A 72 12.94 6.68 8.08
C GLU A 72 12.50 5.84 9.29
N PHE A 73 11.22 5.51 9.39
CA PHE A 73 10.67 4.68 10.47
C PHE A 73 10.91 3.18 10.28
N PHE A 74 11.37 2.75 9.10
CA PHE A 74 11.45 1.34 8.73
C PHE A 74 12.86 0.94 8.27
N LEU A 75 13.19 -0.33 8.44
CA LEU A 75 14.43 -0.88 7.89
C LEU A 75 14.31 -1.00 6.36
N PRO A 76 15.31 -0.57 5.58
CA PRO A 76 15.29 -0.75 4.14
C PRO A 76 15.05 -2.22 3.76
N GLY A 77 14.05 -2.46 2.90
CA GLY A 77 13.68 -3.81 2.46
C GLY A 77 12.83 -4.63 3.44
N SER A 78 12.46 -4.09 4.61
CA SER A 78 11.58 -4.80 5.54
C SER A 78 10.09 -4.76 5.17
N GLY A 79 9.73 -3.93 4.19
CA GLY A 79 8.36 -3.78 3.70
C GLY A 79 8.06 -4.73 2.54
N GLN A 80 6.80 -5.16 2.45
CA GLN A 80 6.26 -5.88 1.30
C GLN A 80 5.07 -5.11 0.74
N SER A 81 4.90 -5.14 -0.58
CA SER A 81 3.67 -4.72 -1.24
C SER A 81 2.96 -5.93 -1.82
N ILE A 82 1.67 -6.05 -1.55
CA ILE A 82 0.80 -7.07 -2.12
C ILE A 82 -0.31 -6.40 -2.94
N LEU A 83 -0.64 -6.98 -4.08
CA LEU A 83 -1.72 -6.51 -4.94
C LEU A 83 -2.92 -7.44 -4.78
N LEU A 84 -4.01 -6.91 -4.25
CA LEU A 84 -5.22 -7.66 -3.96
C LEU A 84 -6.29 -7.37 -5.02
N ARG A 85 -7.16 -8.34 -5.24
CA ARG A 85 -8.37 -8.23 -6.05
C ARG A 85 -9.48 -9.00 -5.36
N GLU A 86 -10.73 -8.58 -5.58
CA GLU A 86 -11.89 -9.29 -5.06
C GLU A 86 -11.86 -10.77 -5.49
N VAL A 87 -12.21 -11.65 -4.56
CA VAL A 87 -12.13 -13.10 -4.78
C VAL A 87 -12.97 -13.56 -5.98
N GLY A 88 -14.10 -12.89 -6.25
CA GLY A 88 -14.98 -13.19 -7.39
C GLY A 88 -14.35 -12.88 -8.74
N ASP A 89 -13.37 -11.98 -8.79
CA ASP A 89 -12.67 -11.58 -10.01
C ASP A 89 -11.34 -12.31 -10.21
N LEU A 90 -10.97 -13.21 -9.28
CA LEU A 90 -9.77 -14.01 -9.42
C LEU A 90 -9.98 -15.10 -10.46
N ARG A 91 -9.07 -15.16 -11.44
CA ARG A 91 -9.02 -16.30 -12.36
C ARG A 91 -8.38 -17.49 -11.66
N ILE A 92 -9.20 -18.33 -11.04
CA ILE A 92 -8.76 -19.60 -10.44
C ILE A 92 -8.71 -20.65 -11.55
N THR A 93 -7.50 -21.07 -11.93
CA THR A 93 -7.34 -22.21 -12.83
C THR A 93 -7.62 -23.49 -12.06
N GLU A 94 -8.57 -24.30 -12.52
CA GLU A 94 -8.81 -25.62 -11.92
C GLU A 94 -7.54 -26.50 -12.01
N PRO A 95 -7.23 -27.29 -10.97
CA PRO A 95 -6.15 -28.25 -11.05
C PRO A 95 -6.40 -29.23 -12.20
N LYS A 96 -5.36 -29.54 -12.99
CA LYS A 96 -5.46 -30.56 -14.04
C LYS A 96 -5.91 -31.87 -13.39
N LYS A 97 -6.99 -32.48 -13.90
CA LYS A 97 -7.39 -33.82 -13.49
C LYS A 97 -6.19 -34.77 -13.63
N PRO A 98 -5.91 -35.64 -12.64
CA PRO A 98 -4.84 -36.61 -12.75
C PRO A 98 -5.05 -37.43 -14.02
N LYS A 99 -3.98 -37.59 -14.82
CA LYS A 99 -4.02 -38.49 -15.97
C LYS A 99 -4.23 -39.92 -15.43
N LYS A 100 -5.30 -40.57 -15.89
CA LYS A 100 -5.53 -41.99 -15.65
C LYS A 100 -4.43 -42.83 -16.28
#